data_AF-A0A1H3QJA6-F1
#
_entry.id   AF-A0A1H3QJA6-F1
#
_cell.length_a   1.000
_cell.length_b   1.000
_cell.length_c   1.000
_cell.angle_alpha   90.00
_cell.angle_beta   90.00
_cell.angle_gamma   90.00
#
_symmetry.space_group_name_H-M   'P 1'
#
loop_
_entity.id
_entity.type
_entity.pdbx_description
1 polymer ?
#
loop_
_entity_poly.entity_id
_entity_poly.type
_entity_poly.pdbx_seq_one_letter_code
_entity_poly.pdbx_strand_id
1 'polypeptide(L)'
;LDGAGWHKSKDFDLPENIRLLFLPPYSPELNSQEHLWDELREKYFYSRAFDSIDALENHFVNALCDLENAPALIKSITGWNWIINAVSSAN
;
A
#
# COMPACT_ATOMS: atom_id res chain seq x y z
N LEU A 1 0.22 -8.31 4.49
CA LEU A 1 0.92 -8.94 3.36
C LEU A 1 -0.05 -9.81 2.60
N ASP A 2 -0.06 -9.71 1.27
CA ASP A 2 -0.79 -10.66 0.44
C ASP A 2 -0.12 -12.05 0.46
N GLY A 3 -0.77 -13.03 -0.18
CA GLY A 3 -0.31 -14.42 -0.21
C GLY A 3 0.81 -14.73 -1.21
N ALA A 4 1.42 -13.74 -1.87
CA ALA A 4 2.39 -13.98 -2.93
C ALA A 4 3.68 -14.65 -2.40
N GLY A 5 4.33 -15.46 -3.24
CA GLY A 5 5.41 -16.37 -2.80
C GLY A 5 6.60 -15.68 -2.13
N TRP A 6 7.00 -14.52 -2.64
CA TRP A 6 8.04 -13.66 -2.06
C TRP A 6 7.76 -13.18 -0.62
N HIS A 7 6.51 -13.05 -0.19
CA HIS A 7 6.16 -12.69 1.19
C HIS A 7 6.29 -13.85 2.18
N LYS A 8 6.50 -15.08 1.71
CA LYS A 8 6.57 -16.31 2.52
C LYS A 8 7.97 -16.91 2.58
N SER A 9 8.98 -16.16 2.12
CA SER A 9 10.38 -16.60 2.22
C SER A 9 10.75 -16.86 3.68
N LYS A 10 11.48 -17.94 3.93
CA LYS A 10 12.04 -18.27 5.24
C LYS A 10 13.47 -17.77 5.42
N ASP A 11 14.05 -17.22 4.35
CA ASP A 11 15.44 -16.73 4.34
C ASP A 11 15.56 -15.30 4.86
N PHE A 12 14.44 -14.70 5.29
CA PHE A 12 14.41 -13.36 5.87
C PHE A 12 14.39 -13.44 7.40
N ASP A 13 15.47 -12.95 8.02
CA ASP A 13 15.56 -12.80 9.47
C ASP A 13 14.66 -11.64 9.93
N LEU A 14 13.46 -11.97 10.41
CA LEU A 14 12.48 -11.00 10.88
C LEU A 14 12.95 -10.36 12.20
N PRO A 15 13.07 -9.02 12.27
CA PRO A 15 13.39 -8.34 13.53
C PRO A 15 12.36 -8.61 14.63
N GLU A 16 12.81 -8.69 15.89
CA GLU A 16 11.94 -9.01 17.04
C GLU A 16 10.77 -8.03 17.24
N ASN A 17 10.91 -6.79 16.76
CA ASN A 17 9.91 -5.74 16.88
C ASN A 17 8.92 -5.68 15.70
N ILE A 18 8.97 -6.64 14.76
CA ILE A 18 8.08 -6.69 13.60
C ILE A 18 7.28 -7.99 13.63
N ARG A 19 5.99 -7.89 13.30
CA ARG A 19 5.11 -9.05 13.08
C ARG A 19 4.53 -9.00 11.68
N LEU A 20 4.48 -10.15 11.02
CA LEU A 20 3.88 -10.28 9.70
C LEU A 20 2.42 -10.71 9.82
N LEU A 21 1.52 -9.89 9.27
CA LEU A 21 0.10 -10.21 9.14
C LEU A 21 -0.21 -10.59 7.70
N PHE A 22 -0.67 -11.82 7.51
CA PHE A 22 -1.06 -12.34 6.20
C PHE A 22 -2.56 -12.18 5.99
N LEU A 23 -2.92 -11.61 4.85
CA LEU A 23 -4.31 -11.43 4.45
C LEU A 23 -4.90 -12.77 3.97
N PRO A 24 -6.22 -12.97 4.12
CA PRO A 24 -6.91 -14.07 3.47
C PRO A 24 -6.67 -14.08 1.95
N PRO A 25 -6.66 -15.26 1.31
CA PRO A 25 -6.56 -15.34 -0.15
C PRO A 25 -7.67 -14.55 -0.83
N TYR A 26 -7.32 -13.82 -1.90
CA TYR A 26 -8.26 -13.05 -2.73
C TYR A 26 -9.05 -11.96 -1.98
N SER A 27 -8.47 -11.36 -0.95
CA SER A 27 -9.06 -10.23 -0.20
C SER A 27 -8.32 -8.89 -0.42
N PRO A 28 -8.33 -8.33 -1.64
CA PRO A 28 -7.72 -7.03 -1.92
C PRO A 28 -8.36 -5.89 -1.10
N GLU A 29 -9.64 -5.99 -0.75
CA GLU A 29 -10.36 -5.01 0.06
C GLU A 29 -9.79 -4.82 1.47
N LEU A 30 -9.08 -5.83 1.98
CA LEU A 30 -8.40 -5.81 3.28
C LEU A 30 -6.96 -5.27 3.17
N ASN A 31 -6.42 -5.14 1.96
CA ASN A 31 -5.09 -4.59 1.75
C ASN A 31 -5.18 -3.07 1.60
N SER A 32 -4.81 -2.33 2.65
CA SER A 32 -4.77 -0.86 2.64
C SER A 32 -3.95 -0.28 1.48
N GLN A 33 -2.95 -1.03 1.00
CA GLN A 33 -2.12 -0.60 -0.11
C GLN A 33 -2.88 -0.51 -1.45
N GLU A 34 -3.91 -1.34 -1.67
CA GLU A 34 -4.72 -1.26 -2.91
C GLU A 34 -5.48 0.07 -2.98
N HIS A 35 -6.02 0.55 -1.86
CA HIS A 35 -6.71 1.85 -1.79
C HIS A 35 -5.76 3.02 -2.05
N LEU A 36 -4.50 2.91 -1.60
CA LEU A 36 -3.47 3.89 -1.93
C LEU A 36 -3.15 3.88 -3.44
N TRP A 37 -3.05 2.69 -4.03
CA TRP A 37 -2.80 2.52 -5.46
C TRP A 37 -3.93 3.05 -6.34
N ASP A 38 -5.18 2.86 -5.93
CA ASP A 38 -6.34 3.41 -6.63
C ASP A 38 -6.31 4.95 -6.63
N GLU A 39 -6.06 5.58 -5.49
CA GLU A 39 -5.93 7.03 -5.39
C GLU A 39 -4.76 7.56 -6.24
N LEU A 40 -3.59 6.92 -6.17
CA LEU A 40 -2.43 7.25 -7.00
C LEU A 40 -2.78 7.16 -8.49
N ARG A 41 -3.35 6.03 -8.92
CA ARG A 41 -3.67 5.76 -10.32
C ARG A 41 -4.67 6.77 -10.86
N GLU A 42 -5.75 7.01 -10.12
CA GLU A 42 -6.82 7.89 -10.56
C GLU A 42 -6.39 9.37 -10.59
N LYS A 43 -5.69 9.84 -9.57
CA LYS A 43 -5.42 11.28 -9.42
C LYS A 43 -4.12 11.73 -10.09
N TYR A 44 -3.11 10.87 -10.12
CA TYR A 44 -1.78 11.25 -10.59
C TYR A 44 -1.41 10.61 -11.93
N PHE A 45 -1.94 9.43 -12.27
CA PHE A 45 -1.55 8.68 -13.48
C PHE A 45 -2.67 8.54 -14.52
N TYR A 46 -3.75 9.31 -14.40
CA TYR A 46 -4.85 9.32 -15.38
C TYR A 46 -4.30 9.55 -16.81
N SER A 47 -4.64 8.64 -17.74
CA SER A 47 -4.33 8.69 -19.18
C SER A 47 -3.00 9.37 -19.58
N ARG A 48 -1.96 9.20 -18.76
CA ARG A 48 -0.69 9.91 -18.90
C ARG A 48 0.37 8.93 -19.39
N ALA A 49 1.02 9.30 -20.50
CA ALA A 49 2.21 8.62 -20.99
C ALA A 49 3.46 9.41 -20.56
N PHE A 50 4.58 8.71 -20.40
CA PHE A 50 5.86 9.30 -20.01
C PHE A 50 6.92 8.95 -21.05
N ASP A 51 7.80 9.91 -21.34
CA ASP A 51 8.83 9.79 -22.37
C ASP A 51 10.03 8.93 -21.91
N SER A 52 10.15 8.67 -20.61
CA SER A 52 11.18 7.82 -20.02
C SER A 52 10.75 7.26 -18.66
N ILE A 53 11.50 6.26 -18.19
CA ILE A 53 11.35 5.74 -16.82
C ILE A 53 11.69 6.83 -15.80
N ASP A 54 12.73 7.63 -16.02
CA ASP A 54 13.08 8.73 -15.11
C ASP A 54 11.93 9.75 -14.97
N ALA A 55 11.23 10.06 -16.07
CA ALA A 55 10.08 10.97 -16.03
C ALA A 55 8.91 10.37 -15.25
N LEU A 56 8.67 9.07 -15.41
CA LEU A 56 7.67 8.31 -14.64
C LEU A 56 8.02 8.31 -13.15
N GLU A 57 9.26 7.98 -12.79
CA GLU A 57 9.72 7.88 -11.40
C GLU A 57 9.67 9.24 -10.69
N ASN A 58 10.15 10.31 -11.34
CA ASN A 58 10.08 11.66 -10.78
C ASN A 58 8.63 12.09 -10.51
N HIS A 59 7.72 11.80 -11.44
CA HIS A 59 6.28 12.08 -11.25
C HIS A 59 5.70 11.23 -10.11
N PHE A 60 6.10 9.96 -10.02
CA PHE A 60 5.66 9.05 -8.98
C PHE A 60 6.10 9.50 -7.59
N VAL A 61 7.36 9.90 -7.43
CA VAL A 61 7.89 10.42 -6.16
C VAL A 61 7.13 11.67 -5.73
N ASN A 62 6.87 12.61 -6.66
CA ASN A 62 6.09 13.80 -6.34
C ASN A 62 4.67 13.45 -5.86
N ALA A 63 4.00 12.50 -6.53
CA ALA A 63 2.69 12.03 -6.11
C ALA A 63 2.71 11.41 -4.70
N LEU A 64 3.73 10.62 -4.38
CA LEU A 64 3.90 10.04 -3.05
C LEU A 64 4.17 11.12 -1.98
N CYS A 65 4.98 12.14 -2.29
CA CYS A 65 5.21 13.27 -1.40
C CYS A 65 3.91 14.03 -1.10
N ASP A 66 3.06 14.26 -2.09
CA ASP A 66 1.76 14.93 -1.89
C ASP A 66 0.86 14.11 -0.96
N LEU A 67 0.83 12.78 -1.14
CA LEU A 67 0.09 11.85 -0.30
C LEU A 67 0.64 11.74 1.13
N GLU A 68 1.96 11.71 1.29
CA GLU A 68 2.62 11.74 2.61
C GLU A 68 2.25 13.01 3.39
N ASN A 69 2.18 14.15 2.70
CA ASN A 69 1.78 15.43 3.27
C ASN A 69 0.26 15.58 3.50
N ALA A 70 -0.54 14.56 3.16
CA ALA A 70 -1.99 14.56 3.30
C ALA A 70 -2.50 13.45 4.26
N PRO A 71 -2.08 13.42 5.55
CA PRO A 71 -2.39 12.32 6.47
C PRO A 71 -3.90 12.11 6.70
N ALA A 72 -4.70 13.17 6.64
CA ALA A 72 -6.15 13.07 6.76
C ALA A 72 -6.77 12.31 5.58
N LEU A 73 -6.29 12.54 4.35
CA LEU A 73 -6.72 11.81 3.16
C LEU A 73 -6.32 10.34 3.28
N ILE A 74 -5.05 10.06 3.57
CA ILE A 74 -4.53 8.69 3.71
C ILE A 74 -5.33 7.91 4.75
N LYS A 75 -5.59 8.51 5.91
CA LYS A 75 -6.42 7.89 6.93
C LYS A 75 -7.84 7.61 6.44
N SER A 76 -8.44 8.51 5.65
CA SER A 76 -9.81 8.33 5.16
C SER A 76 -9.98 7.18 4.17
N ILE A 77 -8.94 6.86 3.39
CA ILE A 77 -8.99 5.81 2.36
C ILE A 77 -8.38 4.49 2.82
N THR A 78 -7.47 4.50 3.80
CA THR A 78 -6.80 3.28 4.29
C THR A 78 -7.21 2.86 5.70
N GLY A 79 -7.84 3.76 6.47
CA GLY A 79 -8.17 3.58 7.88
C GLY A 79 -9.61 3.12 8.14
N TRP A 80 -10.18 2.28 7.28
CA TRP A 80 -11.53 1.76 7.49
C TRP A 80 -11.61 0.83 8.69
N ASN A 81 -12.74 0.84 9.40
CA ASN A 81 -12.88 0.08 10.65
C ASN A 81 -12.58 -1.41 10.49
N TRP A 82 -12.97 -2.04 9.38
CA TRP A 82 -12.68 -3.46 9.15
C TRP A 82 -11.19 -3.74 8.90
N ILE A 83 -10.46 -2.81 8.27
CA ILE A 83 -9.00 -2.90 8.09
C ILE A 83 -8.32 -2.74 9.46
N ILE A 84 -8.69 -1.71 10.22
CA ILE A 84 -8.15 -1.45 11.56
C ILE A 84 -8.43 -2.64 12.49
N ASN A 85 -9.65 -3.16 12.48
CA ASN A 85 -10.04 -4.30 13.31
C ASN A 85 -9.29 -5.57 12.91
N ALA A 86 -9.09 -5.83 11.63
CA ALA A 86 -8.34 -7.00 11.16
C ALA A 86 -6.88 -6.97 11.63
N VAL A 87 -6.25 -5.79 11.63
CA VAL A 87 -4.88 -5.60 12.12
C VAL A 87 -4.81 -5.64 13.65
N SER A 88 -5.77 -5.01 14.34
CA SER A 88 -5.76 -4.89 15.80
C SER A 88 -6.12 -6.20 16.51
N SER A 89 -6.98 -7.02 15.92
CA SER A 89 -7.40 -8.32 16.49
C SER A 89 -6.34 -9.42 16.33
N ALA A 90 -5.32 -9.19 15.51
CA ALA A 90 -4.21 -10.11 15.32
C ALA A 90 -3.05 -9.89 16.33
N ASN A 91 -3.21 -8.93 17.25
CA ASN A 91 -2.22 -8.61 18.30
C ASN A 91 -2.50 -9.33 19.61
#